data_AF-A0ABD0P9Z5-F1
#
_entry.id   AF-A0ABD0P9Z5-F1
#
_cell.length_a   1.000
_cell.length_b   1.000
_cell.length_c   1.000
_cell.angle_alpha   90.00
_cell.angle_beta   90.00
_cell.angle_gamma   90.00
#
_symmetry.space_group_name_H-M   'P 1'
#
loop_
_entity.id
_entity.type
_entity.pdbx_description
1 polymer ?
#
loop_
_entity_poly.entity_id
_entity_poly.type
_entity_poly.pdbx_seq_one_letter_code
_entity_poly.pdbx_strand_id
1 'polypeptide(L)' 'EEFCKDPGVPEHGIRTPSSGVFFENSVARFSCVDGYSLKGPAKIICTRFHNGSVGWKPSLKPVCLSE' A
#
# COMPACT_ATOMS: atom_id res chain seq x y z
N GLU A 1 10.92 14.44 3.78
CA GLU A 1 9.78 13.69 4.36
C GLU A 1 10.34 12.43 4.99
N GLU A 2 10.10 12.20 6.29
CA GLU A 2 10.55 11.00 7.03
C GLU A 2 9.47 9.90 7.05
N PHE A 3 8.34 10.15 6.39
CA PHE A 3 7.20 9.25 6.28
C PHE A 3 6.83 9.02 4.80
N CYS A 4 6.34 7.83 4.50
CA CYS A 4 5.77 7.54 3.19
C CYS A 4 4.43 8.24 3.01
N LYS A 5 4.20 8.76 1.80
CA LYS A 5 2.89 9.31 1.41
C LYS A 5 1.82 8.23 1.50
N ASP A 6 0.58 8.61 1.82
CA ASP A 6 -0.52 7.66 1.88
C ASP A 6 -0.63 6.88 0.54
N PRO A 7 -0.56 5.53 0.56
CA PRO A 7 -0.59 4.74 -0.68
C PRO A 7 -1.98 4.67 -1.33
N GLY A 8 -3.00 5.26 -0.71
CA GLY A 8 -4.41 5.16 -1.11
C GLY A 8 -5.03 3.81 -0.75
N VAL A 9 -6.29 3.65 -1.14
CA VAL A 9 -7.04 2.39 -1.10
C VAL A 9 -7.51 2.11 -2.53
N PRO A 10 -7.30 0.91 -3.09
CA PRO A 10 -7.85 0.58 -4.39
C PRO A 10 -9.38 0.63 -4.39
N GLU A 11 -9.98 0.96 -5.53
CA GLU A 11 -11.43 0.85 -5.73
C GLU A 11 -11.88 -0.59 -5.44
N HIS A 12 -13.02 -0.79 -4.77
CA HIS A 12 -13.46 -2.10 -4.26
C HIS A 12 -12.45 -2.81 -3.34
N GLY A 13 -11.50 -2.04 -2.79
CA GLY A 13 -10.43 -2.52 -1.93
C GLY A 13 -10.55 -2.04 -0.49
N ILE A 14 -9.79 -2.72 0.36
CA ILE A 14 -9.64 -2.43 1.79
C ILE A 14 -8.14 -2.38 2.08
N ARG A 15 -7.69 -1.36 2.82
CA ARG A 15 -6.31 -1.24 3.30
C ARG A 15 -6.25 -1.27 4.83
N THR A 16 -5.26 -1.99 5.36
CA THR A 16 -4.91 -1.94 6.80
C THR A 16 -3.46 -1.45 6.98
N PRO A 17 -3.20 -0.43 7.82
CA PRO A 17 -4.20 0.40 8.53
C PRO A 17 -4.98 1.30 7.56
N SER A 18 -6.20 1.70 7.95
CA SER A 18 -7.09 2.52 7.09
C SER A 18 -6.63 3.97 6.99
N SER A 19 -5.98 4.51 8.02
CA SER A 19 -5.40 5.85 8.06
C SER A 19 -4.15 5.90 8.94
N GLY A 20 -3.39 6.99 8.85
CA GLY A 20 -2.26 7.25 9.73
C GLY A 20 -1.03 7.80 8.99
N VAL A 21 0.01 8.10 9.77
CA VAL A 21 1.33 8.48 9.26
C VAL A 21 2.17 7.22 9.15
N PHE A 22 2.75 6.99 7.97
CA PHE A 22 3.53 5.78 7.68
C PHE A 22 5.02 6.05 7.79
N PHE A 23 5.59 5.86 8.97
CA PHE A 23 7.03 5.92 9.20
C PHE A 23 7.78 4.78 8.50
N GLU A 24 9.10 4.85 8.47
CA GLU A 24 9.95 3.74 8.03
C GLU A 24 9.53 2.42 8.71
N ASN A 25 9.52 1.34 7.94
CA ASN A 25 9.07 0.00 8.30
C ASN A 25 7.57 -0.17 8.54
N SER A 26 6.76 0.89 8.35
CA SER A 26 5.30 0.74 8.32
C SER A 26 4.87 -0.18 7.19
N VAL A 27 3.83 -0.98 7.45
CA VAL A 27 3.31 -1.95 6.49
C VAL A 27 1.86 -1.62 6.17
N ALA A 28 1.55 -1.50 4.89
CA ALA A 28 0.18 -1.45 4.39
C ALA A 28 -0.17 -2.78 3.73
N ARG A 29 -1.32 -3.35 4.10
CA ARG A 29 -1.89 -4.57 3.53
C ARG A 29 -3.16 -4.25 2.78
N PHE A 30 -3.36 -4.90 1.64
CA PHE A 30 -4.51 -4.71 0.77
C PHE A 30 -5.29 -6.00 0.61
N SER A 31 -6.60 -5.86 0.51
CA SER A 31 -7.57 -6.92 0.24
C SER A 31 -8.71 -6.33 -0.59
N CYS A 32 -9.52 -7.19 -1.22
CA CYS A 32 -10.68 -6.77 -1.98
C CYS A 32 -11.97 -7.21 -1.29
N VAL A 33 -13.07 -6.52 -1.56
CA VAL A 33 -14.40 -6.97 -1.15
C VAL A 33 -14.83 -8.20 -1.94
N ASP A 34 -15.90 -8.84 -1.51
CA ASP A 34 -16.47 -10.03 -2.17
C ASP A 34 -16.79 -9.77 -3.65
N GLY A 35 -16.53 -10.76 -4.51
CA GLY A 35 -16.68 -10.67 -5.97
C GLY A 35 -15.54 -9.94 -6.71
N TYR A 36 -14.48 -9.55 -6.00
CA TYR A 36 -13.30 -8.91 -6.58
C TYR A 36 -12.00 -9.63 -6.17
N SER A 37 -11.09 -9.74 -7.12
CA SER A 37 -9.77 -10.33 -6.95
C SER A 37 -8.67 -9.27 -6.96
N LEU A 38 -7.76 -9.34 -5.98
CA LEU A 38 -6.60 -8.44 -5.90
C LEU A 38 -5.58 -8.77 -6.99
N LYS A 39 -5.24 -7.79 -7.82
CA LYS A 39 -4.11 -7.84 -8.76
C LYS A 39 -3.00 -6.89 -8.30
N GLY A 40 -1.78 -7.41 -8.24
CA GLY A 40 -0.62 -6.68 -7.72
C GLY A 40 -0.29 -7.03 -6.26
N PRO A 41 0.45 -6.17 -5.55
CA PRO A 41 0.98 -6.51 -4.24
C PRO A 41 -0.06 -6.42 -3.13
N ALA A 42 -0.27 -7.54 -2.41
CA ALA A 42 -1.10 -7.57 -1.21
C ALA A 42 -0.49 -6.86 -0.01
N LYS A 43 0.82 -6.55 -0.06
CA LYS A 43 1.56 -5.90 1.01
C LYS A 43 2.63 -4.99 0.43
N ILE A 44 2.73 -3.78 0.98
CA ILE A 44 3.83 -2.85 0.73
C ILE A 44 4.44 -2.40 2.07
N ILE A 45 5.73 -2.08 2.04
CA ILE A 45 6.48 -1.60 3.20
C ILE A 45 7.09 -0.22 2.90
N CYS A 46 7.02 0.68 3.88
CA CYS A 46 7.67 1.98 3.80
C CYS A 46 9.16 1.77 4.08
N THR A 47 10.02 2.05 3.10
CA THR A 47 11.46 1.79 3.21
C THR A 47 12.24 3.05 2.85
N ARG A 48 13.36 3.26 3.54
CA ARG A 48 14.34 4.29 3.19
C ARG A 48 15.22 3.83 2.03
N PHE A 49 15.31 4.65 1.01
CA PHE A 49 16.17 4.46 -0.14
C PHE A 49 17.58 5.00 0.14
N HIS A 50 18.55 4.56 -0.66
CA HIS A 50 19.95 4.97 -0.53
C HIS A 50 20.18 6.48 -0.69
N ASN A 51 19.32 7.18 -1.43
CA ASN A 51 19.35 8.64 -1.58
C ASN A 51 18.77 9.39 -0.37
N GLY A 52 18.41 8.68 0.71
CA GLY A 52 17.87 9.24 1.94
C GLY A 52 16.37 9.51 1.94
N SER A 53 15.67 9.32 0.81
CA SER A 53 14.20 9.44 0.75
C SER A 53 13.50 8.18 1.26
N VAL A 54 12.22 8.29 1.61
CA VAL A 54 11.37 7.14 1.96
C VAL A 54 10.30 6.93 0.91
N GLY A 55 9.89 5.68 0.71
CA GLY A 55 8.75 5.35 -0.14
C GLY A 55 8.38 3.87 -0.09
N TRP A 56 7.27 3.55 -0.76
CA TRP A 56 6.69 2.22 -0.71
C TRP A 56 7.41 1.22 -1.60
N LYS A 57 7.60 0.01 -1.07
CA LYS A 57 8.07 -1.15 -1.83
C LYS A 57 7.15 -2.36 -1.65
N PRO A 58 6.78 -3.07 -2.73
CA PRO A 58 6.94 -2.63 -4.13
C PRO A 58 6.15 -1.33 -4.42
N SER A 59 6.60 -0.55 -5.40
CA SER A 59 5.93 0.70 -5.82
C SER A 59 4.72 0.47 -6.72
N LEU A 60 4.45 -0.78 -7.10
CA LEU A 60 3.29 -1.17 -7.90
C LEU A 60 2.00 -0.92 -7.10
N LYS A 61 1.01 -0.32 -7.75
CA LYS A 61 -0.29 -0.08 -7.15
C LYS A 61 -1.15 -1.34 -7.24
N PRO A 62 -1.72 -1.84 -6.13
CA PRO A 62 -2.72 -2.90 -6.18
C PRO A 62 -4.02 -2.38 -6.78
N VAL A 63 -4.76 -3.26 -7.46
CA VAL A 63 -6.11 -3.00 -7.98
C VAL A 63 -7.01 -4.18 -7.65
N CYS A 64 -8.28 -3.92 -7.39
CA CYS A 64 -9.30 -4.96 -7.27
C CYS A 64 -10.08 -4.99 -8.58
N LEU A 65 -10.10 -6.16 -9.23
CA LEU A 65 -10.86 -6.38 -10.46
C LEU A 65 -11.99 -7.35 -10.16
N SER A 66 -13.17 -7.10 -10.74
CA SER A 66 -14.26 -8.06 -10.67
C SER A 66 -13.79 -9.41 -11.23
N GLU A 67 -14.24 -10.49 -10.60
CA GLU A 67 -14.01 -11.84 -11.12
C GLU A 67 -14.73 -12.11 -12.44
#